data_AF-A0A2V7T7L3-F1
#
_entry.id   AF-A0A2V7T7L3-F1
#
_cell.length_a   1.000
_cell.length_b   1.000
_cell.length_c   1.000
_cell.angle_alpha   90.00
_cell.angle_beta   90.00
_cell.angle_gamma   90.00
#
_symmetry.space_group_name_H-M   'P 1'
#
loop_
_entity.id
_entity.type
_entity.pdbx_description
1 polymer ?
#
loop_
_entity_poly.entity_id
_entity_poly.type
_entity_poly.pdbx_seq_one_letter_code
_entity_poly.pdbx_strand_id
1 'polypeptide(L)' 'MTGDELRRVRKRLGLTQVQLAKELGVHWNSVARWERGEVGISEPVAKLLRILARPRPARR' A
#
# COMPACT_ATOMS: atom_id res chain seq x y z
N MET A 1 -2.42 0.84 10.09
CA MET A 1 -1.58 -0.08 9.28
C MET A 1 -0.14 0.37 9.43
N THR A 2 0.81 -0.55 9.58
CA THR A 2 2.25 -0.23 9.72
C THR A 2 2.94 -0.17 8.35
N GLY A 3 4.17 0.39 8.32
CA GLY A 3 5.00 0.41 7.12
C GLY A 3 5.33 -0.99 6.58
N ASP A 4 5.59 -1.95 7.47
CA ASP A 4 5.85 -3.34 7.09
C ASP A 4 4.62 -4.04 6.50
N GLU A 5 3.43 -3.76 7.06
CA GLU A 5 2.17 -4.23 6.49
C GLU A 5 1.97 -3.68 5.07
N LEU A 6 2.21 -2.39 4.85
CA LEU A 6 2.15 -1.77 3.54
C LEU A 6 3.11 -2.45 2.55
N ARG A 7 4.37 -2.65 2.96
CA ARG A 7 5.39 -3.30 2.12
C ARG A 7 4.96 -4.72 1.71
N ARG A 8 4.39 -5.49 2.63
CA ARG A 8 3.86 -6.83 2.32
C ARG A 8 2.71 -6.78 1.32
N VAL A 9 1.75 -5.87 1.52
CA VAL A 9 0.62 -5.68 0.60
C VAL A 9 1.12 -5.32 -0.80
N ARG A 10 2.02 -4.33 -0.89
CA ARG A 10 2.60 -3.88 -2.16
C ARG A 10 3.30 -5.01 -2.91
N LYS A 11 4.14 -5.79 -2.22
CA LYS A 11 4.86 -6.93 -2.81
C LYS A 11 3.89 -7.99 -3.31
N ARG A 12 2.82 -8.30 -2.57
CA ARG A 12 1.79 -9.25 -3.00
C ARG A 12 1.01 -8.76 -4.23
N LEU A 13 0.84 -7.46 -4.38
CA LEU A 13 0.25 -6.85 -5.59
C LEU A 13 1.24 -6.80 -6.77
N GLY A 14 2.50 -7.19 -6.59
CA GLY A 14 3.52 -7.13 -7.64
C GLY A 14 3.98 -5.72 -8.00
N LEU A 15 3.77 -4.73 -7.13
CA LEU A 15 4.02 -3.32 -7.43
C LEU A 15 5.36 -2.82 -6.86
N THR A 16 6.01 -1.91 -7.57
CA THR A 16 7.08 -1.06 -7.03
C THR A 16 6.49 0.06 -6.17
N GLN A 17 7.32 0.75 -5.37
CA GLN A 17 6.86 1.91 -4.59
C GLN A 17 6.31 3.02 -5.49
N VAL A 18 6.93 3.25 -6.64
CA VAL A 18 6.50 4.24 -7.64
C VAL A 18 5.15 3.86 -8.24
N GLN A 19 4.97 2.58 -8.61
CA GLN A 19 3.69 2.10 -9.15
C GLN A 19 2.58 2.21 -8.11
N LEU A 20 2.81 1.77 -6.86
CA LEU A 20 1.82 1.93 -5.80
C LEU A 20 1.46 3.40 -5.55
N ALA A 21 2.47 4.29 -5.55
CA ALA A 21 2.23 5.72 -5.38
C ALA A 21 1.36 6.29 -6.50
N LYS A 22 1.61 5.87 -7.75
CA LYS A 22 0.79 6.23 -8.91
C LYS A 22 -0.67 5.76 -8.74
N GLU A 23 -0.89 4.52 -8.32
CA GLU A 23 -2.25 3.98 -8.07
C GLU A 23 -2.98 4.72 -6.94
N LEU A 24 -2.24 5.19 -5.93
CA LEU A 24 -2.79 5.94 -4.79
C LEU A 24 -2.89 7.45 -5.04
N GLY A 25 -2.40 7.96 -6.18
CA GLY A 25 -2.38 9.39 -6.47
C GLY A 25 -1.47 10.21 -5.53
N VAL A 26 -0.39 9.60 -5.01
CA VAL A 26 0.58 10.27 -4.13
C VAL A 26 1.98 10.29 -4.72
N HIS A 27 2.86 11.12 -4.17
CA HIS A 27 4.26 11.12 -4.55
C HIS A 27 4.96 9.83 -4.09
N TRP A 28 5.91 9.30 -4.88
CA TRP A 28 6.64 8.06 -4.57
C TRP A 28 7.32 8.08 -3.20
N ASN A 29 7.84 9.26 -2.81
CA ASN A 29 8.51 9.41 -1.51
C ASN A 29 7.54 9.21 -0.34
N SER A 30 6.25 9.52 -0.50
CA SER A 30 5.24 9.27 0.54
C SER A 30 5.17 7.78 0.88
N VAL A 31 5.13 6.91 -0.14
CA VAL A 31 5.13 5.46 0.05
C VAL A 31 6.44 4.99 0.69
N ALA A 32 7.59 5.54 0.27
CA ALA A 32 8.88 5.19 0.84
C ALA A 32 8.97 5.54 2.34
N ARG A 33 8.50 6.73 2.73
CA ARG A 33 8.46 7.18 4.14
C ARG A 33 7.49 6.37 4.98
N TRP A 34 6.32 6.02 4.44
CA TRP A 34 5.37 5.13 5.10
C TRP A 34 5.97 3.75 5.36
N GLU A 35 6.64 3.15 4.38
CA GLU A 35 7.28 1.83 4.56
C GLU A 35 8.43 1.84 5.57
N ARG A 36 9.10 2.98 5.75
CA ARG A 36 10.15 3.14 6.78
C ARG A 36 9.59 3.53 8.15
N GLY A 37 8.29 3.80 8.26
CA GLY A 37 7.65 4.23 9.50
C GLY A 37 7.95 5.68 9.90
N GLU A 38 8.55 6.49 9.02
CA GLU A 38 8.87 7.90 9.29
C GLU A 38 7.62 8.78 9.34
N VAL A 39 6.55 8.37 8.66
CA VAL A 39 5.27 9.06 8.60
C VAL A 39 4.16 8.03 8.75
N GLY A 40 3.18 8.35 9.60
CA GLY A 40 1.98 7.55 9.75
C GLY A 40 1.15 7.51 8.47
N ILE A 41 0.54 6.36 8.20
CA ILE A 41 -0.40 6.20 7.10
C ILE A 41 -1.77 6.62 7.62
N SER A 42 -2.44 7.55 6.93
CA SER A 42 -3.78 7.99 7.33
C SER A 42 -4.78 6.84 7.31
N GLU A 43 -5.75 6.86 8.22
CA GLU A 43 -6.71 5.76 8.35
C GLU A 43 -7.51 5.48 7.06
N PRO A 44 -7.96 6.48 6.28
CA PRO A 44 -8.62 6.21 4.99
C PRO A 44 -7.74 5.44 4.01
N VAL A 45 -6.46 5.80 3.88
CA VAL A 45 -5.50 5.12 3.00
C VAL A 45 -5.22 3.70 3.51
N ALA A 46 -5.05 3.54 4.83
CA ALA A 46 -4.90 2.23 5.44
C ALA A 46 -6.11 1.33 5.18
N LYS A 47 -7.34 1.85 5.28
CA LYS A 47 -8.57 1.12 4.98
C LYS A 47 -8.65 0.71 3.50
N LEU A 48 -8.35 1.62 2.57
CA LEU A 48 -8.29 1.30 1.14
C LEU A 48 -7.28 0.18 0.86
N LEU A 49 -6.07 0.28 1.42
CA LEU A 49 -5.02 -0.72 1.22
C LEU A 49 -5.40 -2.10 1.78
N ARG A 50 -6.12 -2.14 2.91
CA ARG A 50 -6.69 -3.40 3.44
C ARG A 50 -7.73 -4.02 2.50
N ILE A 51 -8.50 -3.21 1.77
CA ILE A 51 -9.48 -3.70 0.79
C ILE A 51 -8.75 -4.27 -0.44
N LEU A 52 -7.78 -3.53 -0.99
CA LEU A 52 -6.96 -3.97 -2.13
C LEU A 52 -6.12 -5.22 -1.80
N ALA A 53 -5.73 -5.37 -0.54
CA ALA A 53 -5.01 -6.51 0.00
C ALA A 53 -5.85 -7.80 0.05
N ARG A 54 -7.19 -7.73 -0.05
CA ARG A 54 -8.02 -8.94 -0.03
C ARG A 54 -7.83 -9.71 -1.33
N PRO A 55 -7.54 -11.02 -1.28
CA PRO A 55 -7.53 -11.83 -2.49
C PRO A 55 -8.90 -11.72 -3.17
N ARG A 56 -8.91 -11.41 -4.47
CA ARG A 56 -10.15 -11.51 -5.24
C ARG A 56 -10.59 -12.97 -5.19
N PRO A 57 -11.86 -13.28 -4.86
CA PRO A 57 -12.35 -14.64 -4.94
C PRO A 57 -12.08 -15.15 -6.35
N ALA A 58 -11.51 -16.34 -6.47
CA ALA A 58 -11.34 -17.00 -7.75
C ALA A 58 -12.71 -17.01 -8.44
N ARG A 59 -12.82 -16.30 -9.56
CA ARG A 59 -13.99 -16.45 -10.43
C ARG A 59 -13.96 -17.90 -10.90
N ARG A 60 -14.94 -18.70 -10.44
CA ARG A 60 -15.24 -20.02 -11.00
C ARG A 60 -15.82 -19.85 -12.40
#